data_AF-A0A7S0B9V9-F1
#
_entry.id   AF-A0A7S0B9V9-F1
#
_cell.length_a   1.000
_cell.length_b   1.000
_cell.length_c   1.000
_cell.angle_alpha   90.00
_cell.angle_beta   90.00
_cell.angle_gamma   90.00
#
_symmetry.space_group_name_H-M   'P 1'
#
loop_
_entity.id
_entity.type
_entity.pdbx_description
1 polymer ?
#
loop_
_entity_poly.entity_id
_entity_poly.type
_entity_poly.pdbx_seq_one_letter_code
_entity_poly.pdbx_strand_id
1 'polypeptide(L)'
;AARAAAIGLSCRPPLPVRAVVLLDAVEGTAIEGFPRTAAWLKARPASFATRKEAIAWALSSRMLQSPAAASLSVPSRLRWNEAAKAWVWRTNIAGAAHFWSSWFEGLSALFAGLAVPKLLVVGSFDCLDNALEAAHMCGRFRLQVVPHDGHQVHEDRPAEVADALANFLGGVLRQRAAFARLCTAGSLAGEAKRSRHVESRTAGAEASESKGKLSAPAA
;
A
#
# COMPACT_ATOMS: atom_id res chain seq x y z
N ALA A 1 -7.48 9.57 6.81
CA ALA A 1 -6.78 8.75 5.81
C ALA A 1 -7.57 8.68 4.50
N ALA A 2 -8.81 8.17 4.48
CA ALA A 2 -9.65 8.02 3.29
C ALA A 2 -9.84 9.33 2.52
N ARG A 3 -10.23 10.42 3.20
CA ARG A 3 -10.39 11.74 2.57
C ARG A 3 -9.09 12.30 1.99
N ALA A 4 -7.97 12.16 2.72
CA ALA A 4 -6.65 12.59 2.24
C ALA A 4 -6.18 11.75 1.05
N ALA A 5 -6.43 10.44 1.07
CA ALA A 5 -6.15 9.53 -0.04
C ALA A 5 -7.02 9.87 -1.26
N ALA A 6 -8.32 10.11 -1.10
CA ALA A 6 -9.24 10.50 -2.17
C ALA A 6 -8.84 11.84 -2.80
N ILE A 7 -8.51 12.85 -1.99
CA ILE A 7 -7.99 14.14 -2.48
C ILE A 7 -6.65 13.91 -3.21
N GLY A 8 -5.74 13.13 -2.63
CA GLY A 8 -4.46 12.79 -3.26
C GLY A 8 -4.62 12.08 -4.61
N LEU A 9 -5.65 11.24 -4.77
CA LEU A 9 -5.98 10.56 -6.03
C LEU A 9 -6.63 11.49 -7.06
N SER A 10 -7.34 12.53 -6.63
CA SER A 10 -7.88 13.58 -7.51
C SER A 10 -6.82 14.55 -8.03
N CYS A 11 -5.70 14.66 -7.32
CA CYS A 11 -4.53 15.40 -7.77
C CYS A 11 -3.66 14.52 -8.68
N ARG A 12 -3.09 15.09 -9.75
CA ARG A 12 -2.07 14.38 -10.53
C ARG A 12 -0.74 14.44 -9.75
N PRO A 13 -0.23 13.33 -9.20
CA PRO A 13 1.03 13.35 -8.49
C PRO A 13 2.18 13.69 -9.46
N PRO A 14 3.27 14.31 -8.97
CA PRO A 14 4.41 14.67 -9.80
C PRO A 14 5.09 13.44 -10.43
N LEU A 15 4.88 12.26 -9.83
CA LEU A 15 5.38 10.98 -10.32
C LEU A 15 4.25 9.94 -10.37
N PRO A 16 4.29 8.97 -11.30
CA PRO A 16 3.31 7.90 -11.35
C PRO A 16 3.30 7.07 -10.05
N VAL A 17 2.13 6.90 -9.44
CA VAL A 17 1.96 6.00 -8.29
C VAL A 17 2.12 4.57 -8.76
N ARG A 18 3.09 3.85 -8.18
CA ARG A 18 3.40 2.45 -8.55
C ARG A 18 2.84 1.44 -7.56
N ALA A 19 2.60 1.85 -6.33
CA ALA A 19 2.01 1.02 -5.30
C ALA A 19 1.45 1.90 -4.17
N VAL A 20 0.58 1.31 -3.35
CA VAL A 20 0.09 1.91 -2.11
C VAL A 20 0.36 0.96 -0.94
N VAL A 21 0.82 1.52 0.17
CA VAL A 21 1.08 0.79 1.41
C VAL A 21 0.21 1.39 2.49
N LEU A 22 -0.53 0.54 3.20
CA LEU A 22 -1.33 0.92 4.35
C LEU A 22 -0.74 0.23 5.58
N LEU A 23 -0.36 1.02 6.59
CA LEU A 23 0.23 0.53 7.83
C LEU A 23 -0.77 0.69 8.96
N ASP A 24 -1.16 -0.43 9.57
CA ASP A 24 -1.94 -0.54 10.79
C ASP A 24 -3.18 0.38 10.83
N ALA A 25 -3.90 0.42 9.70
CA ALA A 25 -5.09 1.24 9.54
C ALA A 25 -6.18 0.44 8.84
N VAL A 26 -7.16 -0.02 9.61
CA VAL A 26 -8.36 -0.70 9.12
C VAL A 26 -9.58 0.09 9.59
N GLU A 27 -10.54 0.31 8.71
CA GLU A 27 -11.71 1.15 8.98
C GLU A 27 -12.52 0.65 10.18
N GLY A 28 -12.91 -0.63 10.17
CA GLY A 28 -13.72 -1.21 11.24
C GLY A 28 -13.08 -1.06 12.62
N THR A 29 -11.85 -1.55 12.79
CA THR A 29 -11.15 -1.49 14.09
C THR A 29 -10.78 -0.08 14.51
N ALA A 30 -10.52 0.84 13.57
CA ALA A 30 -10.28 2.24 13.90
C ALA A 30 -11.53 2.89 14.50
N ILE A 31 -12.69 2.72 13.85
CA ILE A 31 -13.96 3.32 14.29
C ILE A 31 -14.40 2.75 15.64
N GLU A 32 -14.34 1.42 15.80
CA GLU A 32 -14.63 0.76 17.08
C GLU A 32 -13.68 1.19 18.20
N GLY A 33 -12.44 1.55 17.84
CA GLY A 33 -11.40 2.00 18.76
C GLY A 33 -11.57 3.43 19.29
N PHE A 34 -12.37 4.30 18.66
CA PHE A 34 -12.43 5.73 19.00
C PHE A 34 -12.71 6.03 20.49
N PRO A 35 -13.66 5.36 21.18
CA PRO A 35 -13.89 5.61 22.61
C PRO A 35 -12.64 5.32 23.46
N ARG A 36 -11.92 4.25 23.13
CA ARG A 36 -10.67 3.86 23.80
C ARG A 36 -9.57 4.89 23.53
N THR A 37 -9.41 5.34 22.30
CA THR A 37 -8.44 6.38 21.92
C THR A 37 -8.75 7.70 22.61
N ALA A 38 -10.02 8.10 22.71
CA ALA A 38 -10.43 9.31 23.41
C ALA A 38 -10.11 9.22 24.91
N ALA A 39 -10.41 8.10 25.56
CA ALA A 39 -10.07 7.86 26.96
C ALA A 39 -8.55 7.90 27.20
N TRP A 40 -7.76 7.26 26.32
CA TRP A 40 -6.31 7.29 26.38
C TRP A 40 -5.74 8.70 26.23
N LEU A 41 -6.25 9.49 25.27
CA LEU A 41 -5.83 10.88 25.08
C LEU A 41 -6.19 11.77 26.29
N LYS A 42 -7.29 11.48 26.99
CA LYS A 42 -7.68 12.19 28.22
C LYS A 42 -6.78 11.82 29.41
N ALA A 43 -6.35 10.56 29.51
CA ALA A 43 -5.46 10.09 30.56
C ALA A 43 -3.99 10.47 30.35
N ARG A 44 -3.61 10.83 29.11
CA ARG A 44 -2.26 11.25 28.74
C ARG A 44 -1.83 12.51 29.51
N PRO A 45 -0.62 12.55 30.10
CA PRO A 45 -0.09 13.75 30.74
C PRO A 45 -0.12 14.95 29.80
N ALA A 46 -0.61 16.09 30.28
CA ALA A 46 -0.71 17.30 29.47
C ALA A 46 0.66 17.93 29.19
N SER A 47 1.61 17.74 30.10
CA SER A 47 2.96 18.30 30.05
C SER A 47 3.97 17.42 30.79
N PHE A 48 5.25 17.65 30.51
CA PHE A 48 6.38 17.00 31.17
C PHE A 48 7.43 18.05 31.56
N ALA A 49 8.15 17.82 32.67
CA ALA A 49 9.24 18.71 33.08
C ALA A 49 10.44 18.58 32.14
N THR A 50 10.71 17.37 31.66
CA THR A 50 11.81 17.10 30.72
C THR A 50 11.40 16.19 29.57
N ARG A 51 12.13 16.24 28.45
CA ARG A 51 11.94 15.29 27.34
C ARG A 51 12.20 13.84 27.76
N LYS A 52 13.12 13.60 28.71
CA LYS A 52 13.45 12.27 29.24
C LYS A 52 12.24 11.65 29.96
N GLU A 53 11.52 12.44 30.72
CA GLU A 53 10.28 12.02 31.39
C GLU A 53 9.21 11.62 30.38
N ALA A 54 9.04 12.39 29.30
CA ALA A 54 8.11 12.05 28.23
C ALA A 54 8.49 10.75 27.50
N ILE A 55 9.79 10.50 27.28
CA ILE A 55 10.29 9.24 26.72
C ILE A 55 9.99 8.07 27.66
N ALA A 56 10.25 8.23 28.96
CA ALA A 56 9.96 7.21 29.96
C ALA A 56 8.46 6.89 30.02
N TRP A 57 7.61 7.92 29.98
CA TRP A 57 6.16 7.75 29.91
C TRP A 57 5.72 7.06 28.62
N ALA A 58 6.31 7.39 27.47
CA ALA A 58 5.99 6.75 26.19
C ALA A 58 6.20 5.23 26.24
N LEU A 59 7.28 4.80 26.88
CA LEU A 59 7.62 3.38 27.06
C LEU A 59 6.72 2.71 28.09
N SER A 60 6.51 3.33 29.25
CA SER A 60 5.69 2.75 30.32
C SER A 60 4.20 2.67 29.97
N SER A 61 3.69 3.62 29.19
CA SER A 61 2.31 3.62 28.67
C SER A 61 2.10 2.75 27.43
N ARG A 62 3.17 2.10 26.94
CA ARG A 62 3.16 1.32 25.68
C ARG A 62 2.75 2.14 24.43
N MET A 63 2.90 3.47 24.47
CA MET A 63 2.77 4.29 23.25
C MET A 63 3.81 3.88 22.20
N LEU A 64 5.01 3.57 22.68
CA LEU A 64 6.11 2.96 21.94
C LEU A 64 6.70 1.87 22.83
N GLN A 65 7.29 0.85 22.21
CA GLN A 65 7.99 -0.23 22.88
C GLN A 65 9.49 -0.15 22.66
N SER A 66 9.92 0.35 21.50
CA SER A 66 11.35 0.50 21.17
C SER A 66 11.95 1.71 21.91
N PRO A 67 12.93 1.51 22.84
CA PRO A 67 13.59 2.62 23.51
C PRO A 67 14.38 3.52 22.55
N ALA A 68 14.93 2.91 21.49
CA ALA A 68 15.64 3.62 20.43
C ALA A 68 14.67 4.53 19.66
N ALA A 69 13.51 4.01 19.24
CA ALA A 69 12.51 4.80 18.54
C ALA A 69 11.95 5.90 19.44
N ALA A 70 11.61 5.58 20.70
CA ALA A 70 11.10 6.55 21.66
C ALA A 70 12.08 7.71 21.89
N SER A 71 13.38 7.40 22.04
CA SER A 71 14.42 8.42 22.21
C SER A 71 14.58 9.32 20.98
N LEU A 72 14.30 8.81 19.78
CA LEU A 72 14.40 9.53 18.53
C LEU A 72 13.15 10.35 18.20
N SER A 73 11.96 9.75 18.32
CA SER A 73 10.71 10.32 17.79
C SER A 73 9.97 11.19 18.81
N VAL A 74 9.93 10.80 20.10
CA VAL A 74 9.15 11.50 21.14
C VAL A 74 9.57 12.96 21.31
N PRO A 75 10.86 13.33 21.33
CA PRO A 75 11.28 14.73 21.43
C PRO A 75 10.64 15.65 20.37
N SER A 76 10.47 15.17 19.14
CA SER A 76 9.89 15.95 18.05
C SER A 76 8.37 16.18 18.21
N ARG A 77 7.69 15.29 18.95
CA ARG A 77 6.26 15.38 19.28
C ARG A 77 5.96 16.42 20.36
N LEU A 78 6.98 16.97 20.99
CA LEU A 78 6.89 17.97 22.05
C LEU A 78 7.36 19.34 21.57
N ARG A 79 6.91 20.38 22.27
CA ARG A 79 7.42 21.75 22.18
C ARG A 79 7.55 22.36 23.56
N TRP A 80 8.51 23.25 23.75
CA TRP A 80 8.63 24.01 25.00
C TRP A 80 7.52 25.06 25.07
N ASN A 81 6.90 25.20 26.23
CA ASN A 81 5.95 26.25 26.53
C ASN A 81 6.52 27.14 27.65
N GLU A 82 6.88 28.37 27.30
CA GLU A 82 7.49 29.33 28.25
C GLU A 82 6.57 29.68 29.42
N ALA A 83 5.27 29.87 29.16
CA ALA A 83 4.33 30.25 30.21
C ALA A 83 4.13 29.13 31.24
N ALA A 84 4.09 27.88 30.78
CA ALA A 84 3.95 26.70 31.64
C ALA A 84 5.30 26.21 32.21
N LYS A 85 6.43 26.74 31.72
CA LYS A 85 7.78 26.23 31.98
C LYS A 85 7.89 24.70 31.85
N ALA A 86 7.26 24.15 30.81
CA ALA A 86 7.13 22.72 30.61
C ALA A 86 7.11 22.31 29.13
N TRP A 87 7.44 21.06 28.86
CA TRP A 87 7.27 20.44 27.55
C TRP A 87 5.82 20.00 27.37
N VAL A 88 5.16 20.48 26.32
CA VAL A 88 3.77 20.13 25.98
C VAL A 88 3.72 19.40 24.64
N TRP A 89 2.66 18.63 24.42
CA TRP A 89 2.41 18.02 23.12
C TRP A 89 2.31 19.08 22.03
N ARG A 90 3.03 18.88 20.92
CA ARG A 90 3.02 19.78 19.76
C ARG A 90 1.65 19.81 19.11
N THR A 91 0.97 18.65 19.04
CA THR A 91 -0.30 18.49 18.35
C THR A 91 -1.42 18.18 19.33
N ASN A 92 -2.52 18.96 19.26
CA ASN A 92 -3.75 18.66 19.97
C ASN A 92 -4.60 17.66 19.18
N ILE A 93 -4.31 16.36 19.36
CA ILE A 93 -5.02 15.28 18.66
C ILE A 93 -6.50 15.21 19.10
N ALA A 94 -6.79 15.47 20.37
CA ALA A 94 -8.17 15.46 20.89
C ALA A 94 -9.03 16.55 20.23
N GLY A 95 -8.45 17.70 19.88
CA GLY A 95 -9.13 18.75 19.14
C GLY A 95 -9.60 18.30 17.75
N ALA A 96 -8.99 17.26 17.18
CA ALA A 96 -9.37 16.70 15.88
C ALA A 96 -10.39 15.56 15.97
N ALA A 97 -10.94 15.24 17.15
CA ALA A 97 -11.84 14.11 17.37
C ALA A 97 -13.07 14.10 16.43
N HIS A 98 -13.62 15.28 16.14
CA HIS A 98 -14.74 15.44 15.22
C HIS A 98 -14.41 15.08 13.75
N PHE A 99 -13.13 14.96 13.40
CA PHE A 99 -12.70 14.52 12.07
C PHE A 99 -12.41 13.02 11.97
N TRP A 100 -12.28 12.30 13.09
CA TRP A 100 -11.79 10.92 13.08
C TRP A 100 -12.65 10.01 12.21
N SER A 101 -13.98 10.04 12.35
CA SER A 101 -14.86 9.19 11.52
C SER A 101 -14.64 9.44 10.02
N SER A 102 -14.61 10.70 9.59
CA SER A 102 -14.35 11.09 8.19
C SER A 102 -12.97 10.69 7.66
N TRP A 103 -12.02 10.35 8.54
CA TRP A 103 -10.71 9.86 8.15
C TRP A 103 -10.70 8.38 7.81
N PHE A 104 -11.62 7.60 8.36
CA PHE A 104 -11.65 6.14 8.23
C PHE A 104 -12.84 5.63 7.45
N GLU A 105 -13.98 6.33 7.48
CA GLU A 105 -15.16 6.01 6.66
C GLU A 105 -14.78 5.84 5.17
N GLY A 106 -15.09 4.67 4.63
CA GLY A 106 -14.79 4.26 3.26
C GLY A 106 -13.31 3.97 2.96
N LEU A 107 -12.41 3.97 3.96
CA LEU A 107 -10.99 3.70 3.76
C LEU A 107 -10.76 2.30 3.19
N SER A 108 -11.45 1.30 3.74
CA SER A 108 -11.25 -0.10 3.37
C SER A 108 -11.70 -0.37 1.93
N ALA A 109 -12.88 0.14 1.57
CA ALA A 109 -13.40 0.07 0.20
C ALA A 109 -12.51 0.83 -0.79
N LEU A 110 -12.06 2.05 -0.42
CA LEU A 110 -11.16 2.86 -1.24
C LEU A 110 -9.86 2.10 -1.50
N PHE A 111 -9.20 1.60 -0.45
CA PHE A 111 -7.94 0.87 -0.56
C PHE A 111 -8.11 -0.37 -1.44
N ALA A 112 -9.13 -1.20 -1.18
CA ALA A 112 -9.39 -2.40 -1.97
C ALA A 112 -9.64 -2.10 -3.46
N GLY A 113 -10.23 -0.94 -3.78
CA GLY A 113 -10.58 -0.52 -5.13
C GLY A 113 -9.43 0.06 -5.96
N LEU A 114 -8.26 0.36 -5.39
CA LEU A 114 -7.19 1.00 -6.16
C LEU A 114 -6.61 0.04 -7.21
N ALA A 115 -6.49 0.51 -8.46
CA ALA A 115 -5.91 -0.23 -9.58
C ALA A 115 -4.37 -0.21 -9.59
N VAL A 116 -3.74 -0.32 -8.41
CA VAL A 116 -2.29 -0.41 -8.24
C VAL A 116 -1.95 -1.58 -7.31
N PRO A 117 -0.71 -2.10 -7.36
CA PRO A 117 -0.21 -3.00 -6.32
C PRO A 117 -0.39 -2.40 -4.93
N LYS A 118 -0.81 -3.24 -3.98
CA LYS A 118 -1.16 -2.82 -2.63
C LYS A 118 -0.55 -3.75 -1.60
N LEU A 119 -0.05 -3.16 -0.51
CA LEU A 119 0.39 -3.87 0.69
C LEU A 119 -0.37 -3.32 1.90
N LEU A 120 -0.94 -4.21 2.69
CA LEU A 120 -1.48 -3.92 4.02
C LEU A 120 -0.60 -4.60 5.06
N VAL A 121 -0.10 -3.84 6.03
CA VAL A 121 0.65 -4.35 7.19
C VAL A 121 -0.20 -4.15 8.44
N VAL A 122 -0.47 -5.22 9.20
CA VAL A 122 -1.31 -5.20 10.42
C VAL A 122 -0.68 -6.02 11.55
N GLY A 123 -1.07 -5.72 12.78
CA GLY A 123 -0.65 -6.49 13.96
C GLY A 123 -1.21 -7.91 14.04
N SER A 124 -2.48 -8.10 13.67
CA SER A 124 -3.15 -9.40 13.60
C SER A 124 -4.06 -9.48 12.37
N PHE A 125 -4.35 -10.70 11.93
CA PHE A 125 -5.39 -10.95 10.94
C PHE A 125 -6.78 -10.54 11.43
N ASP A 126 -7.04 -10.70 12.73
CA ASP A 126 -8.34 -10.38 13.35
C ASP A 126 -8.67 -8.88 13.32
N CYS A 127 -7.72 -8.05 12.90
CA CYS A 127 -7.91 -6.61 12.76
C CYS A 127 -8.58 -6.21 11.44
N LEU A 128 -8.78 -7.14 10.50
CA LEU A 128 -9.42 -6.88 9.21
C LEU A 128 -10.93 -6.72 9.38
N ASP A 129 -11.52 -5.79 8.63
CA ASP A 129 -12.97 -5.71 8.48
C ASP A 129 -13.44 -6.57 7.30
N ASN A 130 -14.74 -6.84 7.23
CA ASN A 130 -15.35 -7.67 6.19
C ASN A 130 -14.95 -7.27 4.76
N ALA A 131 -14.76 -5.97 4.50
CA ALA A 131 -14.39 -5.47 3.17
C ALA A 131 -12.93 -5.83 2.81
N LEU A 132 -12.00 -5.65 3.75
CA LEU A 132 -10.61 -6.04 3.58
C LEU A 132 -10.41 -7.56 3.59
N GLU A 133 -11.15 -8.30 4.42
CA GLU A 133 -11.15 -9.76 4.40
C GLU A 133 -11.56 -10.30 3.03
N ALA A 134 -12.71 -9.85 2.51
CA ALA A 134 -13.17 -10.27 1.18
C ALA A 134 -12.17 -9.89 0.08
N ALA A 135 -11.63 -8.67 0.12
CA ALA A 135 -10.64 -8.22 -0.85
C ALA A 135 -9.31 -9.00 -0.75
N HIS A 136 -8.89 -9.40 0.46
CA HIS A 136 -7.73 -10.24 0.68
C HIS A 136 -7.94 -11.64 0.10
N MET A 137 -9.09 -12.26 0.37
CA MET A 137 -9.47 -13.57 -0.17
C MET A 137 -9.55 -13.58 -1.70
N CYS A 138 -9.94 -12.45 -2.31
CA CYS A 138 -9.89 -12.27 -3.76
C CYS A 138 -8.50 -11.89 -4.31
N GLY A 139 -7.46 -11.85 -3.48
CA GLY A 139 -6.09 -11.53 -3.90
C GLY A 139 -5.88 -10.08 -4.36
N ARG A 140 -6.74 -9.14 -3.93
CA ARG A 140 -6.69 -7.73 -4.40
C ARG A 140 -5.51 -6.95 -3.84
N PHE A 141 -4.94 -7.38 -2.73
CA PHE A 141 -3.75 -6.79 -2.10
C PHE A 141 -2.93 -7.86 -1.37
N ARG A 142 -1.66 -7.54 -1.08
CA ARG A 142 -0.77 -8.36 -0.26
C ARG A 142 -0.99 -8.00 1.21
N LEU A 143 -1.19 -9.00 2.06
CA LEU A 143 -1.28 -8.83 3.50
C LEU A 143 0.03 -9.29 4.14
N GLN A 144 0.58 -8.47 5.03
CA GLN A 144 1.66 -8.86 5.93
C GLN A 144 1.18 -8.68 7.36
N VAL A 145 1.26 -9.75 8.15
CA VAL A 145 1.04 -9.68 9.59
C VAL A 145 2.39 -9.51 10.28
N VAL A 146 2.51 -8.51 11.14
CA VAL A 146 3.68 -8.25 12.00
C VAL A 146 3.18 -8.24 13.44
N PRO A 147 3.22 -9.38 14.16
CA PRO A 147 2.69 -9.49 15.50
C PRO A 147 3.35 -8.48 16.45
N HIS A 148 2.52 -7.63 17.07
CA HIS A 148 2.95 -6.57 17.96
C HIS A 148 1.79 -6.09 18.85
N ASP A 149 2.13 -5.66 20.06
CA ASP A 149 1.23 -5.24 21.14
C ASP A 149 1.27 -3.72 21.41
N GLY A 150 1.75 -2.91 20.46
CA GLY A 150 1.83 -1.46 20.56
C GLY A 150 1.14 -0.74 19.39
N HIS A 151 1.26 0.58 19.36
CA HIS A 151 0.45 1.43 18.47
C HIS A 151 1.15 1.82 17.17
N GLN A 152 2.46 1.61 17.05
CA GLN A 152 3.24 2.13 15.94
C GLN A 152 4.22 1.08 15.44
N VAL A 153 3.71 0.12 14.68
CA VAL A 153 4.48 -1.02 14.16
C VAL A 153 5.77 -0.62 13.43
N HIS A 154 5.80 0.52 12.74
CA HIS A 154 6.99 0.99 12.03
C HIS A 154 8.07 1.58 12.93
N GLU A 155 7.72 2.03 14.14
CA GLU A 155 8.69 2.46 15.15
C GLU A 155 9.12 1.29 16.05
N ASP A 156 8.20 0.35 16.32
CA ASP A 156 8.45 -0.76 17.24
C ASP A 156 9.05 -1.99 16.56
N ARG A 157 8.69 -2.25 15.30
CA ARG A 157 9.16 -3.36 14.45
C ARG A 157 9.70 -2.85 13.09
N PRO A 158 10.68 -1.93 13.09
CA PRO A 158 11.13 -1.27 11.86
C PRO A 158 11.76 -2.25 10.86
N ALA A 159 12.46 -3.28 11.34
CA ALA A 159 13.10 -4.28 10.49
C ALA A 159 12.05 -5.13 9.77
N GLU A 160 11.05 -5.64 10.48
CA GLU A 160 10.00 -6.46 9.90
C GLU A 160 9.15 -5.66 8.90
N VAL A 161 8.86 -4.39 9.20
CA VAL A 161 8.17 -3.48 8.26
C VAL A 161 9.04 -3.22 7.02
N ALA A 162 10.35 -3.01 7.19
CA ALA A 162 11.27 -2.83 6.06
C ALA A 162 11.35 -4.08 5.18
N ASP A 163 11.42 -5.27 5.77
CA ASP A 163 11.43 -6.54 5.03
C ASP A 163 10.11 -6.77 4.27
N ALA A 164 8.98 -6.44 4.89
CA ALA A 164 7.67 -6.51 4.25
C ALA A 164 7.61 -5.61 3.00
N LEU A 165 8.11 -4.38 3.13
CA LEU A 165 8.20 -3.42 2.03
C LEU A 165 9.15 -3.92 0.92
N ALA A 166 10.35 -4.38 1.28
CA ALA A 166 11.34 -4.86 0.33
C ALA A 166 10.83 -6.07 -0.46
N ASN A 167 10.23 -7.05 0.23
CA ASN A 167 9.66 -8.23 -0.39
C ASN A 167 8.49 -7.89 -1.33
N PHE A 168 7.61 -6.98 -0.91
CA PHE A 168 6.51 -6.50 -1.71
C PHE A 168 7.00 -5.80 -2.98
N LEU A 169 7.89 -4.81 -2.85
CA LEU A 169 8.43 -4.06 -3.98
C LEU A 169 9.20 -4.97 -4.94
N GLY A 170 10.02 -5.88 -4.42
CA GLY A 170 10.70 -6.89 -5.24
C GLY A 170 9.72 -7.79 -6.01
N GLY A 171 8.61 -8.18 -5.37
CA GLY A 171 7.53 -8.92 -6.01
C GLY A 171 6.86 -8.14 -7.15
N VAL A 172 6.55 -6.87 -6.92
CA VAL A 172 5.95 -5.98 -7.94
C VAL A 172 6.89 -5.83 -9.13
N LEU A 173 8.19 -5.62 -8.91
CA LEU A 173 9.17 -5.51 -9.99
C LEU A 173 9.27 -6.80 -10.81
N ARG A 174 9.31 -7.96 -10.16
CA ARG A 174 9.34 -9.27 -10.83
C ARG A 174 8.08 -9.51 -11.67
N GLN A 175 6.90 -9.21 -11.12
CA GLN A 175 5.62 -9.35 -11.82
C GLN A 175 5.57 -8.45 -13.07
N ARG A 176 6.02 -7.20 -12.96
CA ARG A 176 6.09 -6.27 -14.10
C ARG A 176 7.05 -6.77 -15.18
N ALA A 177 8.24 -7.26 -14.79
CA ALA A 177 9.21 -7.81 -15.74
C ALA A 177 8.71 -9.10 -16.40
N ALA A 178 7.98 -9.95 -15.68
CA ALA A 178 7.36 -11.14 -16.24
C ALA A 178 6.25 -10.78 -17.24
N PHE A 179 5.37 -9.84 -16.88
CA PHE A 179 4.31 -9.36 -17.76
C PHE A 179 4.86 -8.75 -19.05
N ALA A 180 5.89 -7.90 -18.95
CA ALA A 180 6.56 -7.32 -20.12
C ALA A 180 7.09 -8.40 -21.07
N ARG A 181 7.71 -9.47 -20.54
CA ARG A 181 8.19 -10.61 -21.32
C ARG A 181 7.07 -11.37 -22.03
N LEU A 182 5.91 -11.53 -21.39
CA LEU A 182 4.75 -12.20 -22.00
C LEU A 182 4.16 -11.36 -23.14
N CYS A 183 4.06 -10.04 -22.97
CA CYS A 183 3.57 -9.16 -24.02
C CYS A 183 4.50 -9.13 -25.24
N THR A 184 5.82 -9.10 -25.04
CA THR A 184 6.78 -9.13 -26.16
C THR A 184 6.83 -10.48 -26.84
N ALA A 185 6.81 -11.59 -26.09
CA ALA A 185 6.77 -12.94 -26.65
C ALA A 185 5.48 -13.20 -27.46
N GLY A 186 4.33 -12.70 -26.99
CA GLY A 186 3.06 -12.77 -27.71
C GLY A 186 3.07 -11.98 -29.02
N SER A 187 3.73 -10.82 -29.05
CA SER A 187 3.91 -10.02 -30.28
C SER A 187 4.75 -10.76 -31.32
N LEU A 188 5.90 -11.30 -30.92
CA LEU A 188 6.80 -12.05 -31.81
C LEU A 188 6.15 -13.34 -32.34
N ALA A 189 5.41 -14.06 -31.49
CA ALA A 189 4.66 -15.24 -31.92
C ALA A 189 3.53 -14.89 -32.90
N GLY A 190 2.86 -13.76 -32.69
CA GLY A 190 1.83 -13.24 -33.60
C GLY A 190 2.38 -12.84 -34.97
N GLU A 191 3.53 -12.16 -35.01
CA GLU A 191 4.23 -11.80 -36.24
C GLU A 191 4.73 -13.04 -37.00
N ALA A 192 5.33 -14.01 -36.31
CA ALA A 192 5.76 -15.26 -36.92
C ALA A 192 4.59 -16.05 -37.52
N LYS A 193 3.43 -16.05 -36.87
CA LYS A 193 2.22 -16.73 -37.38
C LYS A 193 1.62 -15.99 -38.58
N ARG A 194 1.64 -14.66 -38.59
CA ARG A 194 1.23 -13.85 -39.76
C ARG A 194 2.17 -14.04 -40.94
N SER A 195 3.48 -14.06 -40.72
CA SER A 195 4.48 -14.30 -41.77
C SER A 195 4.28 -15.66 -42.44
N ARG A 196 4.12 -16.74 -41.65
CA ARG A 196 3.84 -18.08 -42.19
C ARG A 196 2.52 -18.14 -42.96
N HIS A 197 1.51 -17.39 -42.52
CA HIS A 197 0.22 -17.36 -43.22
C HIS A 197 0.31 -16.60 -44.55
N VAL A 198 1.10 -15.52 -44.61
CA VAL A 198 1.40 -14.80 -45.86
C VAL A 198 2.21 -15.67 -46.83
N GLU A 199 3.27 -16.32 -46.37
CA GLU A 199 4.09 -17.24 -47.18
C GLU A 199 3.27 -18.43 -47.73
N SER A 200 2.35 -18.99 -46.93
CA SER A 200 1.47 -20.06 -47.39
C SER A 200 0.46 -19.62 -48.46
N ARG A 201 0.04 -18.34 -48.43
CA ARG A 201 -0.88 -17.76 -49.42
C ARG A 201 -0.17 -17.40 -50.72
N THR A 202 1.06 -16.90 -50.66
CA THR A 202 1.88 -16.62 -51.84
C THR A 202 2.29 -17.92 -52.54
N ALA A 203 2.70 -18.96 -51.79
CA ALA A 203 3.02 -20.27 -52.35
C ALA A 203 1.79 -20.97 -52.98
N GLY A 204 0.60 -20.78 -52.41
CA GLY A 204 -0.65 -21.30 -52.99
C GLY A 204 -1.08 -20.60 -54.29
N ALA A 205 -0.76 -19.30 -54.43
CA ALA A 205 -1.04 -18.54 -55.64
C ALA A 205 -0.11 -18.94 -56.80
N GLU A 206 1.20 -19.09 -56.54
CA GLU A 206 2.18 -19.51 -57.56
C GLU A 206 1.95 -20.96 -58.04
N ALA A 207 1.47 -21.86 -57.18
CA ALA A 207 1.11 -23.22 -57.56
C ALA A 207 -0.15 -23.29 -58.44
N SER A 208 -1.01 -22.25 -58.43
CA SER A 208 -2.21 -22.18 -59.27
C SER A 208 -1.93 -21.64 -60.68
N GLU A 209 -0.91 -20.79 -60.84
CA GLU A 209 -0.50 -20.26 -62.15
C GLU A 209 0.30 -21.25 -63.00
N SER A 210 0.96 -22.25 -62.38
CA SER A 210 1.74 -23.25 -63.13
C SER A 210 0.90 -24.39 -63.76
N LYS A 211 -0.39 -24.52 -63.40
CA LYS A 211 -1.30 -25.54 -63.96
C LYS A 211 -2.10 -25.07 -65.19
N GLY A 212 -1.93 -23.84 -65.65
CA GLY A 212 -2.70 -23.25 -66.76
C GLY A 212 -2.05 -23.33 -68.16
N LYS A 213 -0.84 -23.87 -68.33
CA LYS A 213 -0.14 -23.91 -69.62
C LYS A 213 0.26 -25.34 -70.00
N LEU A 214 -0.67 -26.11 -70.54
CA LEU A 214 -0.38 -27.31 -71.36
C LEU A 214 -1.64 -27.74 -72.12
N SER A 215 -1.92 -27.06 -73.24
CA SER A 215 -2.50 -27.69 -74.45
C SER A 215 -2.56 -26.69 -75.60
N ALA A 216 -1.66 -26.82 -76.57
CA ALA A 216 -1.90 -26.34 -77.94
C ALA A 216 -1.36 -27.44 -78.88
N PRO A 217 -2.20 -28.03 -79.76
CA PRO A 217 -1.74 -29.03 -80.70
C PRO A 217 -1.12 -28.35 -81.93
N ALA A 218 -0.11 -29.02 -82.48
CA ALA A 218 0.57 -28.63 -83.71
C ALA A 218 -0.33 -28.87 -84.93
N ALA A 219 -0.33 -27.88 -85.84
CA ALA A 219 -0.54 -28.01 -87.28
C ALA A 219 0.16 -26.84 -87.97
#